data_AF-A0A7Y3W003-F1
#
_entry.id   AF-A0A7Y3W003-F1
#
_cell.length_a   1.000
_cell.length_b   1.000
_cell.length_c   1.000
_cell.angle_alpha   90.00
_cell.angle_beta   90.00
_cell.angle_gamma   90.00
#
_symmetry.space_group_name_H-M   'P 1'
#
loop_
_entity.id
_entity.type
_entity.pdbx_description
1 polymer ?
#
loop_
_entity_poly.entity_id
_entity_poly.type
_entity_poly.pdbx_seq_one_letter_code
_entity_poly.pdbx_strand_id
1 'polypeptide(L)'
;MKIFLFIGTFLLSTLCFSQSFDENDSKSVTIITTMDSLSFYTNKYRDISKTMKVTNCKSMRVSYVYLNGKVLSPERMNSMREKIIADYKSGKSFADLANENTMDNSKDGDLGWFEEGMMVKVFEDEIKRHKKGDIFTVDIPENNWYYVVLKTYDDVKKIKFEITLK
;
A
#
# COMPACT_ATOMS: atom_id res chain seq x y z
N MET A 1 -7.21 18.79 1.98
CA MET A 1 -6.83 18.47 0.58
C MET A 1 -5.35 18.08 0.63
N LYS A 2 -5.05 16.78 0.69
CA LYS A 2 -3.66 16.28 0.87
C LYS A 2 -2.90 16.41 -0.44
N ILE A 3 -1.82 17.18 -0.42
CA ILE A 3 -0.92 17.37 -1.56
C ILE A 3 0.32 16.50 -1.30
N PHE A 4 0.57 15.51 -2.15
CA PHE A 4 1.81 14.74 -2.16
C PHE A 4 2.77 15.37 -3.17
N LEU A 5 3.87 15.94 -2.69
CA LEU A 5 5.00 16.36 -3.53
C LEU A 5 6.10 15.30 -3.45
N PHE A 6 6.31 14.58 -4.56
CA PHE A 6 7.49 13.75 -4.78
C PHE A 6 8.60 14.65 -5.36
N ILE A 7 9.71 14.82 -4.63
CA ILE A 7 10.93 15.40 -5.17
C ILE A 7 12.02 14.33 -5.11
N GLY A 8 12.63 14.06 -6.25
CA GLY A 8 13.48 12.90 -6.49
C GLY A 8 14.89 12.94 -5.88
N THR A 9 15.35 11.74 -5.52
CA THR A 9 16.68 11.12 -5.65
C THR A 9 17.96 11.92 -5.30
N PHE A 10 18.66 11.45 -4.25
CA PHE A 10 20.12 11.28 -4.28
C PHE A 10 20.55 10.10 -3.37
N LEU A 11 21.53 9.30 -3.82
CA LEU A 11 22.01 8.08 -3.17
C LEU A 11 22.69 8.33 -1.80
N LEU A 12 22.24 7.63 -0.75
CA LEU A 12 23.04 6.69 0.08
C LEU A 12 22.13 6.02 1.13
N SER A 13 22.19 4.68 1.19
CA SER A 13 21.66 3.78 2.25
C SER A 13 20.17 3.88 2.64
N THR A 14 19.49 2.75 2.46
CA THR A 14 18.11 2.38 2.84
C THR A 14 17.69 2.84 4.24
N LEU A 15 17.02 3.97 4.32
CA LEU A 15 15.87 4.21 5.20
C LEU A 15 14.84 4.99 4.41
N CYS A 16 13.77 4.32 3.99
CA CYS A 16 12.63 4.98 3.37
C CYS A 16 11.89 5.74 4.47
N PHE A 17 12.31 6.97 4.72
CA PHE A 17 11.67 7.89 5.67
C PHE A 17 10.59 8.65 4.91
N SER A 18 9.37 8.13 4.88
CA SER A 18 8.21 8.87 4.38
C SER A 18 7.66 9.76 5.51
N GLN A 19 8.23 10.95 5.70
CA GLN A 19 7.60 11.98 6.53
C GLN A 19 6.56 12.70 5.67
N SER A 20 5.28 12.45 5.93
CA SER A 20 4.20 13.27 5.36
C SER A 20 4.02 14.48 6.27
N PHE A 21 4.23 15.68 5.74
CA PHE A 21 4.02 16.94 6.44
C PHE A 21 2.72 17.54 5.90
N ASP A 22 1.62 17.45 6.67
CA ASP A 22 0.36 18.12 6.34
C ASP A 22 0.49 19.59 6.79
N GLU A 23 0.50 20.52 5.84
CA GLU A 23 0.83 21.94 6.05
C GLU A 23 -0.24 22.75 6.84
N ASN A 24 -1.24 22.08 7.44
CA ASN A 24 -2.32 22.72 8.20
C ASN A 24 -2.50 22.18 9.63
N ASP A 25 -1.58 21.36 10.16
CA ASP A 25 -1.61 20.99 11.58
C ASP A 25 -0.20 20.97 12.18
N SER A 26 0.28 22.13 12.61
CA SER A 26 1.59 22.35 13.25
C SER A 26 1.81 21.55 14.56
N LYS A 27 0.88 20.68 14.96
CA LYS A 27 0.85 20.04 16.29
C LYS A 27 0.79 18.51 16.25
N SER A 28 0.80 17.84 15.10
CA SER A 28 0.78 16.36 15.06
C SER A 28 1.90 15.76 14.22
N VAL A 29 2.47 14.66 14.71
CA VAL A 29 3.57 13.93 14.07
C VAL A 29 3.19 12.46 13.99
N THR A 30 3.21 11.90 12.77
CA THR A 30 3.01 10.45 12.54
C THR A 30 4.34 9.82 12.11
N ILE A 31 4.76 8.76 12.80
CA ILE A 31 6.02 8.05 12.50
C ILE A 31 5.71 6.57 12.36
N ILE A 32 6.14 5.96 11.26
CA ILE A 32 6.05 4.51 11.06
C ILE A 32 7.47 3.95 11.00
N THR A 33 7.77 3.00 11.87
CA THR A 33 9.14 2.49 12.03
C THR A 33 9.15 1.04 12.49
N THR A 34 10.35 0.46 12.57
CA THR A 34 10.56 -0.88 13.09
C THR A 34 10.39 -0.92 14.60
N MET A 35 10.07 -2.10 15.13
CA MET A 35 9.87 -2.30 16.57
C MET A 35 11.13 -1.93 17.39
N ASP A 36 12.32 -2.13 16.85
CA ASP A 36 13.59 -1.83 17.53
C ASP A 36 13.80 -0.33 17.78
N SER A 37 13.15 0.52 16.98
CA SER A 37 13.22 1.98 17.14
C SER A 37 12.23 2.52 18.18
N LEU A 38 11.44 1.65 18.84
CA LEU A 38 10.40 2.05 19.77
C LEU A 38 10.93 2.94 20.89
N SER A 39 11.99 2.50 21.57
CA SER A 39 12.58 3.20 22.71
C SER A 39 13.15 4.56 22.31
N PHE A 40 13.81 4.62 21.15
CA PHE A 40 14.37 5.85 20.61
C PHE A 40 13.30 6.92 20.41
N TYR A 41 12.21 6.60 19.69
CA TYR A 41 11.16 7.57 19.41
C TYR A 41 10.34 7.92 20.66
N THR A 42 10.09 6.95 21.52
CA THR A 42 9.43 7.19 22.83
C THR A 42 10.24 8.20 23.66
N ASN A 43 11.56 8.03 23.72
CA ASN A 43 12.43 8.94 24.48
C ASN A 43 12.55 10.30 23.81
N LYS A 44 12.71 10.34 22.48
CA LYS A 44 12.86 11.57 21.69
C LYS A 44 11.67 12.52 21.86
N TYR A 45 10.44 11.99 21.90
CA TYR A 45 9.23 12.81 21.98
C TYR A 45 8.62 12.91 23.39
N ARG A 46 9.25 12.30 24.40
CA ARG A 46 8.72 12.24 25.78
C ARG A 46 8.35 13.62 26.35
N ASP A 47 9.26 14.57 26.27
CA ASP A 47 9.12 15.86 26.95
C ASP A 47 8.33 16.89 26.12
N ILE A 48 8.24 16.67 24.81
CA ILE A 48 7.61 17.58 23.85
C ILE A 48 6.21 17.11 23.39
N SER A 49 5.85 15.85 23.66
CA SER A 49 4.52 15.33 23.36
C SER A 49 3.52 15.69 24.46
N LYS A 50 2.33 16.10 24.03
CA LYS A 50 1.11 16.19 24.84
C LYS A 50 0.44 14.82 24.94
N THR A 51 0.34 14.12 23.82
CA THR A 51 -0.16 12.74 23.73
C THR A 51 0.69 11.94 22.77
N MET A 52 0.94 10.67 23.08
CA MET A 52 1.65 9.74 22.22
C MET A 52 0.92 8.40 22.25
N LYS A 53 0.41 7.99 21.09
CA LYS A 53 -0.22 6.69 20.90
C LYS A 53 0.69 5.84 20.02
N VAL A 54 0.99 4.64 20.49
CA VAL A 54 1.78 3.66 19.74
C VAL A 54 0.86 2.51 19.39
N THR A 55 0.74 2.21 18.11
CA THR A 55 -0.06 1.08 17.61
C THR A 55 0.79 0.19 16.74
N ASN A 56 0.58 -1.12 16.84
CA ASN A 56 1.13 -2.05 15.87
C ASN A 56 0.42 -1.85 14.53
N CYS A 57 1.19 -1.85 13.45
CA CYS A 57 0.70 -1.82 12.09
C CYS A 57 1.51 -2.80 11.23
N LYS A 58 1.04 -3.03 10.01
CA LYS A 58 1.75 -3.84 9.02
C LYS A 58 2.16 -2.99 7.81
N SER A 59 3.32 -3.30 7.28
CA SER A 59 3.75 -2.89 5.95
C SER A 59 3.55 -4.05 4.99
N MET A 60 2.93 -3.80 3.85
CA MET A 60 2.56 -4.80 2.85
C MET A 60 3.10 -4.35 1.48
N ARG A 61 3.36 -5.31 0.60
CA ARG A 61 3.69 -5.04 -0.81
C ARG A 61 2.98 -6.06 -1.69
N VAL A 62 2.33 -5.54 -2.70
CA VAL A 62 1.53 -6.32 -3.65
C VAL A 62 1.77 -5.80 -5.05
N SER A 63 1.53 -6.67 -6.03
CA SER A 63 1.35 -6.25 -7.41
C SER A 63 -0.13 -6.33 -7.77
N TYR A 64 -0.60 -5.47 -8.66
CA TYR A 64 -1.99 -5.44 -9.09
C TYR A 64 -2.12 -5.16 -10.59
N VAL A 65 -3.26 -5.58 -11.14
CA VAL A 65 -3.78 -5.18 -12.44
C VAL A 65 -5.11 -4.49 -12.19
N TYR A 66 -5.25 -3.25 -12.66
CA TYR A 66 -6.48 -2.48 -12.51
C TYR A 66 -7.36 -2.57 -13.74
N LEU A 67 -8.65 -2.81 -13.55
CA LEU A 67 -9.69 -2.85 -14.57
C LEU A 67 -10.80 -1.85 -14.22
N ASN A 68 -11.13 -0.99 -15.19
CA ASN A 68 -12.13 0.06 -15.02
C ASN A 68 -13.53 -0.42 -15.42
N GLY A 69 -14.41 -0.61 -14.43
CA GLY A 69 -15.79 -1.06 -14.65
C GLY A 69 -16.70 -0.04 -15.35
N LYS A 70 -16.25 1.22 -15.53
CA LYS A 70 -16.99 2.20 -16.37
C LYS A 70 -16.80 1.95 -17.87
N VAL A 71 -15.70 1.27 -18.24
CA VAL A 71 -15.31 1.03 -19.63
C VAL A 71 -15.63 -0.41 -20.04
N LEU A 72 -15.43 -1.37 -19.13
CA LEU A 72 -15.63 -2.79 -19.40
C LEU A 72 -16.99 -3.27 -18.90
N SER A 73 -17.65 -4.13 -19.67
CA SER A 73 -18.81 -4.87 -19.17
C SER A 73 -18.39 -5.87 -18.08
N PRO A 74 -19.30 -6.23 -17.14
CA PRO A 74 -18.99 -7.22 -16.10
C PRO A 74 -18.47 -8.55 -16.66
N GLU A 75 -19.08 -9.03 -17.75
CA GLU A 75 -18.69 -10.26 -18.44
C GLU A 75 -17.27 -10.18 -18.99
N ARG A 76 -16.94 -9.08 -19.69
CA ARG A 76 -15.62 -8.89 -20.28
C ARG A 76 -14.55 -8.78 -19.20
N MET A 77 -14.84 -8.04 -18.14
CA MET A 77 -13.95 -7.87 -17.01
C MET A 77 -13.66 -9.19 -16.31
N ASN A 78 -14.69 -9.99 -16.01
CA ASN A 78 -14.51 -11.30 -15.38
C ASN A 78 -13.67 -12.24 -16.26
N SER A 79 -13.96 -12.28 -17.56
CA SER A 79 -13.17 -13.05 -18.52
C SER A 79 -11.70 -12.61 -18.56
N MET A 80 -11.42 -11.29 -18.51
CA MET A 80 -10.05 -10.78 -18.43
C MET A 80 -9.35 -11.19 -17.14
N ARG A 81 -10.02 -11.12 -15.99
CA ARG A 81 -9.46 -11.52 -14.69
C ARG A 81 -9.13 -13.00 -14.63
N GLU A 82 -10.05 -13.84 -15.11
CA GLU A 82 -9.84 -15.29 -15.22
C GLU A 82 -8.64 -15.61 -16.11
N LYS A 83 -8.52 -14.92 -17.26
CA LYS A 83 -7.38 -15.07 -18.15
C LYS A 83 -6.06 -14.67 -17.49
N ILE A 84 -6.00 -13.52 -16.82
CA ILE A 84 -4.80 -13.05 -16.11
C ILE A 84 -4.36 -14.09 -15.07
N ILE A 85 -5.31 -14.62 -14.28
CA ILE A 85 -5.03 -15.63 -13.26
C ILE A 85 -4.53 -16.94 -13.90
N ALA A 86 -5.14 -17.37 -15.01
CA ALA A 86 -4.72 -18.57 -15.73
C ALA A 86 -3.31 -18.42 -16.31
N ASP A 87 -3.04 -17.29 -16.96
CA ASP A 87 -1.73 -16.99 -17.54
C ASP A 87 -0.64 -16.92 -16.45
N TYR A 88 -0.93 -16.29 -15.31
CA TYR A 88 -0.01 -16.28 -14.17
C TYR A 88 0.29 -17.69 -13.67
N LYS A 89 -0.74 -18.53 -13.51
CA LYS A 89 -0.60 -19.93 -13.10
C LYS A 89 0.15 -20.79 -14.12
N SER A 90 0.15 -20.39 -15.40
CA SER A 90 0.94 -21.03 -16.45
C SER A 90 2.42 -20.62 -16.47
N GLY A 91 2.82 -19.70 -15.58
CA GLY A 91 4.22 -19.26 -15.39
C GLY A 91 4.55 -17.91 -16.03
N LYS A 92 3.57 -17.21 -16.60
CA LYS A 92 3.80 -15.84 -17.08
C LYS A 92 4.07 -14.90 -15.91
N SER A 93 5.01 -13.97 -16.07
CA SER A 93 5.32 -13.02 -15.01
C SER A 93 4.13 -12.08 -14.76
N PHE A 94 3.91 -11.73 -13.50
CA PHE A 94 2.83 -10.80 -13.15
C PHE A 94 3.09 -9.38 -13.70
N ALA A 95 4.37 -8.99 -13.83
CA ALA A 95 4.75 -7.70 -14.41
C ALA A 95 4.31 -7.60 -15.88
N ASP A 96 4.55 -8.63 -16.68
CA ASP A 96 4.10 -8.67 -18.09
C ASP A 96 2.57 -8.61 -18.16
N LEU A 97 1.89 -9.37 -17.30
CA LEU A 97 0.43 -9.36 -17.23
C LEU A 97 -0.13 -7.98 -16.85
N ALA A 98 0.51 -7.29 -15.92
CA ALA A 98 0.13 -5.94 -15.54
C ALA A 98 0.36 -4.96 -16.68
N ASN A 99 1.52 -4.99 -17.34
CA ASN A 99 1.84 -4.11 -18.46
C ASN A 99 0.89 -4.31 -19.66
N GLU A 100 0.40 -5.52 -19.88
CA GLU A 100 -0.52 -5.83 -20.98
C GLU A 100 -1.99 -5.47 -20.69
N ASN A 101 -2.42 -5.56 -19.43
CA ASN A 101 -3.84 -5.58 -19.10
C ASN A 101 -4.30 -4.45 -18.17
N THR A 102 -3.39 -3.76 -17.49
CA THR A 102 -3.79 -2.69 -16.57
C THR A 102 -4.35 -1.49 -17.34
N MET A 103 -5.42 -0.90 -16.81
CA MET A 103 -6.10 0.26 -17.39
C MET A 103 -5.70 1.58 -16.72
N ASP A 104 -4.64 1.56 -15.91
CA ASP A 104 -4.03 2.73 -15.30
C ASP A 104 -2.58 2.91 -15.80
N ASN A 105 -1.87 3.89 -15.25
CA ASN A 105 -0.48 4.17 -15.62
C ASN A 105 0.54 3.39 -14.78
N SER A 106 0.11 2.34 -14.08
CA SER A 106 0.98 1.52 -13.23
C SER A 106 1.91 0.68 -14.11
N LYS A 107 3.22 0.87 -13.95
CA LYS A 107 4.23 0.06 -14.65
C LYS A 107 4.54 -1.18 -13.84
N ASP A 108 4.59 -2.34 -14.49
CA ASP A 108 4.88 -3.66 -13.91
C ASP A 108 3.89 -4.10 -12.80
N GLY A 109 2.85 -3.29 -12.54
CA GLY A 109 1.83 -3.55 -11.53
C GLY A 109 2.32 -3.50 -10.09
N ASP A 110 3.57 -3.19 -9.79
CA ASP A 110 4.10 -3.19 -8.42
C ASP A 110 3.72 -1.90 -7.68
N LEU A 111 2.97 -2.05 -6.58
CA LEU A 111 2.55 -0.93 -5.74
C LEU A 111 3.66 -0.45 -4.80
N GLY A 112 4.71 -1.26 -4.61
CA GLY A 112 5.73 -1.00 -3.61
C GLY A 112 5.24 -1.26 -2.18
N TRP A 113 6.06 -0.88 -1.20
CA TRP A 113 5.71 -1.01 0.22
C TRP A 113 4.75 0.09 0.63
N PHE A 114 3.62 -0.30 1.21
CA PHE A 114 2.64 0.61 1.80
C PHE A 114 2.26 0.15 3.20
N GLU A 115 1.85 1.11 4.01
CA GLU A 115 1.50 0.87 5.41
C GLU A 115 0.00 0.67 5.57
N GLU A 116 -0.37 -0.10 6.59
CA GLU A 116 -1.74 -0.27 7.03
C GLU A 116 -2.42 1.10 7.31
N GLY A 117 -3.60 1.28 6.74
CA GLY A 117 -4.37 2.52 6.76
C GLY A 117 -4.10 3.47 5.59
N MET A 118 -3.19 3.13 4.67
CA MET A 118 -2.91 3.95 3.48
C MET A 118 -3.83 3.63 2.28
N MET A 119 -4.44 2.45 2.27
CA MET A 119 -5.30 1.98 1.18
C MET A 119 -6.78 2.00 1.57
N VAL A 120 -7.66 1.91 0.57
CA VAL A 120 -9.10 1.74 0.83
C VAL A 120 -9.32 0.46 1.63
N LYS A 121 -10.13 0.55 2.70
CA LYS A 121 -10.32 -0.52 3.68
C LYS A 121 -10.65 -1.87 3.04
N VAL A 122 -11.52 -1.89 2.03
CA VAL A 122 -11.91 -3.13 1.33
C VAL A 122 -10.71 -3.81 0.67
N PHE A 123 -9.86 -3.03 0.00
CA PHE A 123 -8.65 -3.52 -0.66
C PHE A 123 -7.64 -4.05 0.35
N GLU A 124 -7.40 -3.28 1.39
CA GLU A 124 -6.47 -3.65 2.46
C GLU A 124 -6.90 -4.92 3.20
N ASP A 125 -8.19 -5.03 3.54
CA ASP A 125 -8.73 -6.19 4.24
C ASP A 125 -8.60 -7.47 3.41
N GLU A 126 -8.77 -7.39 2.08
CA GLU A 126 -8.52 -8.53 1.20
C GLU A 126 -7.05 -8.92 1.22
N ILE A 127 -6.12 -7.98 1.05
CA ILE A 127 -4.67 -8.27 1.09
C ILE A 127 -4.26 -8.93 2.41
N LYS A 128 -4.86 -8.55 3.54
CA LYS A 128 -4.59 -9.15 4.85
C LYS A 128 -5.09 -10.59 4.99
N ARG A 129 -6.12 -10.99 4.22
CA ARG A 129 -6.64 -12.37 4.21
C ARG A 129 -5.74 -13.33 3.44
N HIS A 130 -4.97 -12.81 2.48
CA HIS A 130 -4.11 -13.60 1.61
C HIS A 130 -2.67 -13.66 2.12
N LYS A 131 -1.97 -14.73 1.73
CA LYS A 131 -0.57 -14.99 2.03
C LYS A 131 0.30 -14.62 0.84
N LYS A 132 1.61 -14.51 1.08
CA LYS A 132 2.58 -14.33 0.01
C LYS A 132 2.44 -15.44 -1.04
N GLY A 133 2.42 -15.05 -2.31
CA GLY A 133 2.24 -15.92 -3.48
C GLY A 133 0.79 -16.06 -3.93
N ASP A 134 -0.18 -15.65 -3.11
CA ASP A 134 -1.59 -15.76 -3.48
C ASP A 134 -1.96 -14.72 -4.54
N ILE A 135 -2.69 -15.18 -5.55
CA ILE A 135 -3.33 -14.36 -6.57
C ILE A 135 -4.85 -14.38 -6.36
N PHE A 136 -5.46 -13.21 -6.26
CA PHE A 136 -6.87 -13.07 -5.93
C PHE A 136 -7.48 -11.84 -6.63
N THR A 137 -8.78 -11.66 -6.49
CA THR A 137 -9.49 -10.51 -7.07
C THR A 137 -10.04 -9.62 -5.96
N VAL A 138 -10.14 -8.32 -6.24
CA VAL A 138 -10.74 -7.35 -5.32
C VAL A 138 -11.73 -6.50 -6.08
N ASP A 139 -12.93 -6.34 -5.50
CA ASP A 139 -14.02 -5.59 -6.09
C ASP A 139 -14.35 -4.40 -5.21
N ILE A 140 -14.38 -3.21 -5.81
CA ILE A 140 -14.88 -1.98 -5.20
C ILE A 140 -15.91 -1.37 -6.15
N PRO A 141 -17.13 -1.94 -6.22
CA PRO A 141 -18.14 -1.56 -7.20
C PRO A 141 -18.58 -0.10 -7.10
N GLU A 142 -18.58 0.46 -5.88
CA GLU A 142 -18.90 1.87 -5.60
C GLU A 142 -18.05 2.84 -6.43
N ASN A 143 -16.79 2.47 -6.69
CA ASN A 143 -15.85 3.26 -7.46
C ASN A 143 -15.64 2.73 -8.89
N ASN A 144 -16.31 1.62 -9.24
CA ASN A 144 -16.06 0.85 -10.47
C ASN A 144 -14.61 0.35 -10.59
N TRP A 145 -13.97 0.05 -9.45
CA TRP A 145 -12.60 -0.44 -9.42
C TRP A 145 -12.58 -1.94 -9.20
N TYR A 146 -11.87 -2.63 -10.09
CA TYR A 146 -11.75 -4.07 -10.05
C TYR A 146 -10.29 -4.44 -10.26
N TYR A 147 -9.80 -5.35 -9.43
CA TYR A 147 -8.39 -5.70 -9.38
C TYR A 147 -8.17 -7.19 -9.52
N VAL A 148 -7.04 -7.54 -10.12
CA VAL A 148 -6.34 -8.80 -9.86
C VAL A 148 -5.11 -8.45 -9.06
N VAL A 149 -4.90 -9.08 -7.92
CA VAL A 149 -3.81 -8.75 -6.99
C VAL A 149 -2.97 -9.99 -6.74
N LEU A 150 -1.66 -9.83 -6.79
CA LEU A 150 -0.67 -10.81 -6.36
C LEU A 150 0.02 -10.29 -5.11
N LYS A 151 -0.03 -11.06 -4.02
CA LYS A 151 0.72 -10.72 -2.81
C LYS A 151 2.17 -11.16 -2.96
N THR A 152 3.08 -10.21 -3.12
CA THR A 152 4.48 -10.49 -3.50
C THR A 152 5.39 -10.72 -2.28
N TYR A 153 5.08 -10.11 -1.14
CA TYR A 153 5.87 -10.22 0.09
C TYR A 153 5.03 -10.59 1.31
N ASP A 154 5.70 -11.11 2.33
CA ASP A 154 5.12 -11.32 3.66
C ASP A 154 4.92 -9.97 4.37
N ASP A 155 3.91 -9.90 5.23
CA ASP A 155 3.62 -8.71 6.02
C ASP A 155 4.80 -8.41 6.96
N VAL A 156 5.30 -7.18 6.91
CA VAL A 156 6.34 -6.70 7.84
C VAL A 156 5.67 -5.99 9.00
N LYS A 157 5.87 -6.49 10.22
CA LYS A 157 5.34 -5.83 11.42
C LYS A 157 6.08 -4.51 11.66
N LYS A 158 5.33 -3.44 11.83
CA LYS A 158 5.82 -2.11 12.16
C LYS A 158 5.04 -1.53 13.35
N ILE A 159 5.52 -0.40 13.83
CA ILE A 159 4.84 0.41 14.83
C ILE A 159 4.58 1.79 14.25
N LYS A 160 3.39 2.30 14.53
CA LYS A 160 2.95 3.65 14.19
C LYS A 160 2.85 4.46 15.47
N PHE A 161 3.54 5.59 15.48
CA PHE A 161 3.39 6.65 16.48
C PHE A 161 2.42 7.69 15.95
N GLU A 162 1.43 8.03 16.76
CA GLU A 162 0.55 9.18 16.58
C GLU A 162 0.82 10.13 17.75
N ILE A 163 1.63 11.16 17.50
CA ILE A 163 2.11 12.10 18.52
C ILE A 163 1.43 13.44 18.31
N THR A 164 0.91 14.02 19.38
CA THR A 164 0.48 15.42 19.43
C THR A 164 1.46 16.20 20.27
N LEU A 165 2.01 17.28 19.72
CA LEU A 165 2.96 18.17 20.38
C LEU A 165 2.23 19.15 21.33
N LYS A 166 2.94 19.63 22.34
CA LYS A 166 2.43 20.61 23.33
C LYS A 166 2.12 21.98 22.69
#